data_AF-A0A815K786-F1
#
_entry.id   AF-A0A815K786-F1
#
_cell.length_a   1.000
_cell.length_b   1.000
_cell.length_c   1.000
_cell.angle_alpha   90.00
_cell.angle_beta   90.00
_cell.angle_gamma   90.00
#
_symmetry.space_group_name_H-M   'P 1'
#
loop_
_entity.id
_entity.type
_entity.pdbx_description
1 polymer ?
#
loop_
_entity_poly.entity_id
_entity_poly.type
_entity_poly.pdbx_seq_one_letter_code
_entity_poly.pdbx_strand_id
1 'polypeptide(L)'
;VLIIGGGDGGVLCEVVKHLQVEQAVLCEIDQDVIDVSKKYLPNMAKDFDSPKVVINVGDGFEYVKNHQNEFDVIITDSSDPEEFFYSLLKSTLKPPHVRYNRDIFPTVAYAFASTPTYPSGTIAFLLCSLEKIIDQFDTRYYTDEVHRAAFTLPAFVHKKLNYTKHQ
;
A
#
# COMPACT_ATOMS: atom_id res chain seq x y z
N VAL A 1 5.26 -10.50 -0.88
CA VAL A 1 4.63 -9.15 -0.93
C VAL A 1 4.63 -8.64 -2.36
N LEU A 2 3.56 -7.97 -2.78
CA LEU A 2 3.50 -7.22 -4.04
C LEU A 2 3.38 -5.71 -3.74
N ILE A 3 4.07 -4.89 -4.51
CA ILE A 3 3.95 -3.43 -4.57
C ILE A 3 3.55 -3.07 -6.00
N ILE A 4 2.55 -2.20 -6.17
CA ILE A 4 2.08 -1.72 -7.46
C ILE A 4 2.26 -0.21 -7.50
N GLY A 5 2.95 0.31 -8.53
CA GLY A 5 3.55 1.64 -8.48
C GLY A 5 4.79 1.65 -7.57
N GLY A 6 5.09 2.79 -6.94
CA GLY A 6 6.21 2.93 -6.00
C GLY A 6 7.61 2.82 -6.65
N GLY A 7 7.74 3.18 -7.94
CA GLY A 7 8.99 3.15 -8.71
C GLY A 7 10.14 4.02 -8.18
N ASP A 8 9.91 4.85 -7.17
CA ASP A 8 10.97 5.53 -6.39
C ASP A 8 11.72 4.59 -5.43
N GLY A 9 11.12 3.43 -5.11
CA GLY A 9 11.68 2.42 -4.20
C GLY A 9 11.45 2.69 -2.71
N GLY A 10 10.78 3.78 -2.32
CA GLY A 10 10.54 4.13 -0.91
C GLY A 10 9.79 3.05 -0.15
N VAL A 11 8.67 2.55 -0.69
CA VAL A 11 7.93 1.42 -0.10
C VAL A 11 8.75 0.13 -0.14
N LEU A 12 9.47 -0.12 -1.24
CA LEU A 12 10.32 -1.32 -1.40
C LEU A 12 11.41 -1.40 -0.32
N CYS A 13 12.10 -0.27 -0.07
CA CYS A 13 13.11 -0.10 0.97
C CYS A 13 12.59 -0.45 2.37
N GLU A 14 11.35 -0.09 2.71
CA GLU A 14 10.76 -0.45 4.00
C GLU A 14 10.33 -1.93 4.03
N VAL A 15 9.68 -2.43 2.97
CA VAL A 15 9.19 -3.81 2.87
C VAL A 15 10.31 -4.85 3.03
N VAL A 16 11.48 -4.66 2.41
CA VAL A 16 12.55 -5.69 2.46
C VAL A 16 13.21 -5.84 3.84
N LYS A 17 13.07 -4.84 4.74
CA LYS A 17 13.59 -4.87 6.12
C LYS A 17 12.90 -5.91 6.99
N HIS A 18 11.65 -6.25 6.69
CA HIS A 18 10.93 -7.30 7.38
C HIS A 18 11.66 -8.64 7.17
N LEU A 19 12.14 -9.25 8.25
CA LEU A 19 12.83 -10.54 8.18
C LEU A 19 11.92 -11.64 7.62
N GLN A 20 10.61 -11.55 7.89
CA GLN A 20 9.57 -12.46 7.41
C GLN A 20 9.27 -12.34 5.90
N VAL A 21 9.69 -11.25 5.23
CA VAL A 21 9.47 -11.09 3.79
C VAL A 21 10.55 -11.87 3.03
N GLU A 22 10.17 -13.00 2.45
CA GLU A 22 11.03 -13.81 1.58
C GLU A 22 11.21 -13.16 0.19
N GLN A 23 10.10 -12.70 -0.41
CA GLN A 23 10.09 -12.04 -1.72
C GLN A 23 9.21 -10.77 -1.72
N ALA A 24 9.73 -9.71 -2.34
CA ALA A 24 9.04 -8.47 -2.65
C ALA A 24 9.02 -8.26 -4.17
N VAL A 25 7.84 -8.30 -4.77
CA VAL A 25 7.64 -7.96 -6.19
C VAL A 25 7.29 -6.48 -6.28
N LEU A 26 7.99 -5.74 -7.15
CA LEU A 26 7.63 -4.39 -7.56
C LEU A 26 7.04 -4.45 -8.98
N CYS A 27 5.81 -4.00 -9.15
CA CYS A 27 5.15 -3.85 -10.45
C CYS A 27 4.95 -2.36 -10.77
N GLU A 28 5.87 -1.79 -11.54
CA GLU A 28 5.88 -0.40 -11.96
C GLU A 28 5.63 -0.32 -13.47
N ILE A 29 4.80 0.62 -13.92
CA ILE A 29 4.40 0.73 -15.32
C ILE A 29 5.49 1.39 -16.19
N ASP A 30 6.35 2.21 -15.59
CA ASP A 30 7.36 3.01 -16.29
C ASP A 30 8.80 2.74 -15.78
N GLN A 31 9.65 2.21 -16.66
CA GLN A 31 11.08 1.98 -16.38
C GLN A 31 11.85 3.28 -16.15
N ASP A 32 11.46 4.39 -16.81
CA ASP A 32 12.16 5.67 -16.65
C ASP A 32 12.02 6.18 -15.22
N VAL A 33 10.89 5.91 -14.54
CA VAL A 33 10.67 6.24 -13.12
C VAL A 33 11.66 5.49 -12.21
N ILE A 34 11.93 4.21 -12.48
CA ILE A 34 12.94 3.43 -11.75
C ILE A 34 14.34 4.01 -11.98
N ASP A 35 14.70 4.28 -13.24
CA ASP A 35 16.05 4.71 -13.61
C ASP A 35 16.38 6.12 -13.12
N VAL A 36 15.44 7.07 -13.19
CA VAL A 36 15.64 8.41 -12.61
C VAL A 36 15.66 8.36 -11.08
N SER A 37 14.94 7.42 -10.46
CA SER A 37 14.94 7.25 -9.00
C SER A 37 16.22 6.61 -8.48
N LYS A 38 16.75 5.58 -9.14
CA LYS A 38 18.11 5.05 -8.89
C LYS A 38 19.18 6.15 -9.01
N LYS A 39 19.00 7.10 -9.92
CA LYS A 39 19.94 8.20 -10.18
C LYS A 39 19.83 9.39 -9.21
N TYR A 40 18.61 9.84 -8.89
CA TYR A 40 18.36 11.09 -8.15
C TYR A 40 17.76 10.89 -6.75
N LEU A 41 17.17 9.74 -6.46
CA LEU A 41 16.61 9.36 -5.15
C LEU A 41 17.35 8.14 -4.53
N PRO A 42 18.70 8.08 -4.53
CA PRO A 42 19.44 6.85 -4.21
C PRO A 42 19.22 6.33 -2.78
N ASN A 43 18.76 7.17 -1.84
CA ASN A 43 18.41 6.73 -0.48
C ASN A 43 17.09 5.95 -0.40
N MET A 44 16.20 6.13 -1.38
CA MET A 44 14.93 5.42 -1.52
C MET A 44 15.15 4.20 -2.43
N ALA A 45 15.82 4.41 -3.56
CA ALA A 45 16.16 3.38 -4.52
C ALA A 45 17.34 2.45 -4.14
N LYS A 46 17.81 2.45 -2.88
CA LYS A 46 19.00 1.71 -2.43
C LYS A 46 18.84 0.18 -2.42
N ASP A 47 17.62 -0.34 -2.26
CA ASP A 47 17.38 -1.78 -2.09
C ASP A 47 16.81 -2.48 -3.33
N PHE A 48 16.73 -1.80 -4.48
CA PHE A 48 16.27 -2.41 -5.74
C PHE A 48 17.09 -3.65 -6.15
N ASP A 49 18.36 -3.69 -5.78
CA ASP A 49 19.29 -4.76 -6.14
C ASP A 49 19.40 -5.84 -5.02
N SER A 50 18.47 -5.82 -4.06
CA SER A 50 18.35 -6.81 -2.98
C SER A 50 17.91 -8.19 -3.52
N PRO A 51 18.46 -9.31 -3.03
CA PRO A 51 18.11 -10.65 -3.51
C PRO A 51 16.67 -11.08 -3.19
N LYS A 52 15.93 -10.29 -2.40
CA LYS A 52 14.48 -10.46 -2.16
C LYS A 52 13.61 -9.85 -3.26
N VAL A 53 14.18 -9.05 -4.15
CA VAL A 53 13.42 -8.15 -5.05
C VAL A 53 13.26 -8.76 -6.43
N VAL A 54 12.03 -8.72 -6.95
CA VAL A 54 11.69 -9.02 -8.34
C VAL A 54 11.03 -7.78 -8.93
N ILE A 55 11.56 -7.27 -10.05
CA ILE A 55 11.01 -6.11 -10.75
C ILE A 55 10.22 -6.61 -11.97
N ASN A 56 8.95 -6.25 -12.04
CA ASN A 56 8.11 -6.40 -13.24
C ASN A 56 7.81 -5.02 -13.81
N VAL A 57 8.28 -4.73 -15.02
CA VAL A 57 7.90 -3.51 -15.75
C VAL A 57 6.61 -3.79 -16.52
N GLY A 58 5.54 -3.08 -16.19
CA GLY A 58 4.26 -3.19 -16.87
C GLY A 58 3.07 -2.82 -15.99
N ASP A 59 1.88 -2.83 -16.59
CA ASP A 59 0.63 -2.47 -15.93
C ASP A 59 0.32 -3.43 -14.76
N GLY A 60 0.26 -2.85 -13.55
CA GLY A 60 -0.14 -3.57 -12.34
C GLY A 60 -1.53 -4.20 -12.42
N PHE A 61 -2.44 -3.65 -13.23
CA PHE A 61 -3.77 -4.23 -13.48
C PHE A 61 -3.66 -5.55 -14.26
N GLU A 62 -2.87 -5.60 -15.35
CA GLU A 62 -2.61 -6.85 -16.06
C GLU A 62 -1.75 -7.82 -15.24
N TYR A 63 -0.82 -7.33 -14.43
CA TYR A 63 -0.06 -8.19 -13.50
C TYR A 63 -1.00 -8.86 -12.49
N VAL A 64 -1.89 -8.08 -11.85
CA VAL A 64 -2.92 -8.54 -10.90
C VAL A 64 -3.83 -9.60 -11.53
N LYS A 65 -4.32 -9.42 -12.77
CA LYS A 65 -5.15 -10.44 -13.45
C LYS A 65 -4.51 -11.83 -13.48
N ASN A 66 -3.18 -11.90 -13.65
CA ASN A 66 -2.49 -13.15 -13.95
C ASN A 66 -1.93 -13.89 -12.71
N HIS A 67 -1.83 -13.24 -11.54
CA HIS A 67 -1.16 -13.80 -10.34
C HIS A 67 -2.12 -13.99 -9.15
N GLN A 68 -2.85 -15.11 -9.12
CA GLN A 68 -4.06 -15.29 -8.30
C GLN A 68 -3.77 -16.05 -6.99
N ASN A 69 -4.02 -15.42 -5.83
CA ASN A 69 -3.76 -15.95 -4.46
C ASN A 69 -2.27 -16.08 -4.07
N GLU A 70 -1.37 -15.35 -4.74
CA GLU A 70 0.10 -15.49 -4.61
C GLU A 70 0.75 -14.55 -3.56
N PHE A 71 0.01 -13.59 -3.00
CA PHE A 71 0.55 -12.55 -2.13
C PHE A 71 -0.24 -12.39 -0.82
N ASP A 72 0.47 -12.44 0.31
CA ASP A 72 -0.08 -12.21 1.66
C ASP A 72 -0.39 -10.72 1.91
N VAL A 73 0.39 -9.84 1.27
CA VAL A 73 0.28 -8.39 1.34
C VAL A 73 0.46 -7.83 -0.07
N ILE A 74 -0.47 -6.97 -0.47
CA ILE A 74 -0.36 -6.10 -1.66
C ILE A 74 -0.40 -4.64 -1.17
N ILE A 75 0.54 -3.83 -1.63
CA ILE A 75 0.56 -2.38 -1.43
C ILE A 75 0.33 -1.73 -2.80
N THR A 76 -0.60 -0.78 -2.89
CA THR A 76 -0.75 0.10 -4.05
C THR A 76 -0.21 1.46 -3.66
N ASP A 77 0.90 1.84 -4.28
CA ASP A 77 1.58 3.13 -4.12
C ASP A 77 1.48 3.90 -5.44
N SER A 78 0.24 4.29 -5.75
CA SER A 78 -0.12 4.99 -7.00
C SER A 78 -0.25 6.49 -6.79
N SER A 79 -0.20 7.24 -7.89
CA SER A 79 -0.79 8.57 -7.97
C SER A 79 -2.31 8.54 -7.71
N ASP A 80 -2.96 9.71 -7.74
CA ASP A 80 -4.42 9.85 -7.62
C ASP A 80 -5.15 8.85 -8.54
N PRO A 81 -6.11 8.06 -8.02
CA PRO A 81 -6.56 6.84 -8.69
C PRO A 81 -7.61 7.08 -9.78
N GLU A 82 -7.49 6.33 -10.86
CA GLU A 82 -8.65 6.05 -11.72
C GLU A 82 -9.56 5.02 -11.04
N GLU A 83 -10.87 5.30 -11.02
CA GLU A 83 -11.89 4.57 -10.24
C GLU A 83 -11.95 3.06 -10.55
N PHE A 84 -11.50 2.66 -11.75
CA PHE A 84 -11.52 1.29 -12.24
C PHE A 84 -10.55 0.35 -11.50
N PHE A 85 -9.39 0.85 -11.03
CA PHE A 85 -8.29 0.01 -10.52
C PHE A 85 -8.70 -0.84 -9.29
N TYR A 86 -9.42 -0.25 -8.34
CA TYR A 86 -9.89 -0.94 -7.13
C TYR A 86 -10.82 -2.13 -7.41
N SER A 87 -11.45 -2.19 -8.58
CA SER A 87 -12.36 -3.28 -8.94
C SER A 87 -11.67 -4.63 -9.16
N LEU A 88 -10.35 -4.62 -9.42
CA LEU A 88 -9.58 -5.81 -9.84
C LEU A 88 -8.71 -6.42 -8.73
N LEU A 89 -8.20 -5.61 -7.79
CA LEU A 89 -7.52 -6.10 -6.57
C LEU A 89 -8.36 -7.14 -5.79
N LYS A 90 -9.67 -7.14 -6.05
CA LYS A 90 -10.69 -8.13 -5.68
C LYS A 90 -10.39 -9.58 -6.10
N SER A 91 -9.61 -9.80 -7.15
CA SER A 91 -9.28 -11.15 -7.67
C SER A 91 -8.02 -11.72 -7.02
N THR A 92 -6.91 -10.98 -7.05
CA THR A 92 -5.58 -11.41 -6.56
C THR A 92 -5.54 -11.82 -5.10
N LEU A 93 -6.22 -11.05 -4.25
CA LEU A 93 -6.21 -11.26 -2.82
C LEU A 93 -7.15 -12.40 -2.46
N LYS A 94 -6.70 -13.29 -1.57
CA LYS A 94 -7.65 -14.07 -0.76
C LYS A 94 -8.61 -13.04 -0.14
N PRO A 95 -9.90 -13.14 -0.46
CA PRO A 95 -10.67 -11.91 -0.63
C PRO A 95 -11.22 -11.49 0.74
N PRO A 96 -12.01 -10.41 0.88
CA PRO A 96 -12.23 -9.28 -0.07
C PRO A 96 -12.29 -7.77 0.54
N HIS A 97 -12.29 -6.38 0.80
CA HIS A 97 -11.69 -5.04 0.30
C HIS A 97 -12.03 -3.59 0.92
N VAL A 98 -12.88 -3.27 1.96
CA VAL A 98 -13.27 -1.91 2.62
C VAL A 98 -14.76 -1.46 2.82
N ARG A 99 -15.47 -0.75 1.90
CA ARG A 99 -16.91 -0.31 2.00
C ARG A 99 -17.88 -1.11 1.10
N TYR A 100 -17.67 -1.06 -0.21
CA TYR A 100 -18.18 -2.01 -1.21
C TYR A 100 -17.69 -3.44 -0.89
N ASN A 101 -16.43 -3.73 -1.18
CA ASN A 101 -15.35 -3.67 -0.21
C ASN A 101 -15.67 -4.15 1.28
N ARG A 102 -16.75 -3.79 2.01
CA ARG A 102 -17.09 -4.27 3.40
C ARG A 102 -18.05 -5.45 3.43
N ASP A 103 -18.90 -5.58 2.42
CA ASP A 103 -19.70 -6.79 2.11
C ASP A 103 -18.82 -8.01 1.76
N ILE A 104 -17.54 -7.74 1.85
CA ILE A 104 -16.43 -8.21 1.06
C ILE A 104 -15.39 -8.42 2.23
N PHE A 105 -14.44 -7.55 2.66
CA PHE A 105 -13.48 -7.90 3.77
C PHE A 105 -14.07 -7.91 5.20
N PRO A 106 -13.55 -8.78 6.10
CA PRO A 106 -13.94 -8.81 7.51
C PRO A 106 -13.32 -7.68 8.34
N THR A 107 -12.07 -7.30 8.11
CA THR A 107 -11.37 -6.24 8.88
C THR A 107 -10.89 -5.14 7.96
N VAL A 108 -11.45 -3.95 8.10
CA VAL A 108 -11.15 -2.83 7.19
C VAL A 108 -11.25 -1.45 7.83
N ALA A 109 -10.23 -0.64 7.56
CA ALA A 109 -9.94 0.60 8.26
C ALA A 109 -9.43 1.68 7.31
N TYR A 110 -9.42 2.93 7.81
CA TYR A 110 -8.91 4.10 7.13
C TYR A 110 -7.95 4.80 8.08
N ALA A 111 -6.72 5.03 7.64
CA ALA A 111 -5.69 5.72 8.41
C ALA A 111 -5.22 6.99 7.68
N PHE A 112 -4.52 7.88 8.37
CA PHE A 112 -3.87 9.03 7.73
C PHE A 112 -2.48 9.30 8.33
N ALA A 113 -1.63 9.95 7.53
CA ALA A 113 -0.34 10.47 7.99
C ALA A 113 -0.23 11.97 7.66
N SER A 114 0.61 12.66 8.44
CA SER A 114 1.07 14.00 8.09
C SER A 114 2.13 13.88 6.98
N THR A 115 1.94 14.61 5.89
CA THR A 115 2.85 14.63 4.74
C THR A 115 2.79 16.02 4.11
N PRO A 116 3.60 16.99 4.59
CA PRO A 116 3.41 18.41 4.29
C PRO A 116 3.46 18.82 2.81
N THR A 117 4.04 17.97 1.95
CA THR A 117 4.12 18.17 0.49
C THR A 117 2.89 17.69 -0.28
N TYR A 118 2.02 16.87 0.34
CA TYR A 118 0.78 16.40 -0.29
C TYR A 118 -0.35 17.43 -0.14
N PRO A 119 -1.41 17.37 -0.97
CA PRO A 119 -2.56 18.27 -0.85
C PRO A 119 -3.14 18.29 0.56
N SER A 120 -3.37 19.49 1.11
CA SER A 120 -3.78 19.72 2.51
C SER A 120 -2.79 19.25 3.60
N GLY A 121 -1.58 18.84 3.24
CA GLY A 121 -0.52 18.42 4.18
C GLY A 121 -0.71 17.02 4.77
N THR A 122 -1.60 16.20 4.21
CA THR A 122 -1.92 14.85 4.69
C THR A 122 -2.19 13.89 3.55
N ILE A 123 -1.79 12.63 3.70
CA ILE A 123 -2.25 11.51 2.87
C ILE A 123 -3.03 10.51 3.73
N ALA A 124 -3.94 9.77 3.09
CA ALA A 124 -4.74 8.74 3.75
C ALA A 124 -4.53 7.38 3.10
N PHE A 125 -4.57 6.34 3.93
CA PHE A 125 -4.33 4.95 3.55
C PHE A 125 -5.60 4.14 3.74
N LEU A 126 -5.87 3.30 2.75
CA LEU A 126 -7.00 2.38 2.72
C LEU A 126 -6.50 1.00 3.18
N LEU A 127 -6.71 0.63 4.45
CA LEU A 127 -6.16 -0.60 5.02
C LEU A 127 -7.18 -1.73 5.03
N CYS A 128 -6.79 -2.83 4.40
CA CYS A 128 -7.63 -3.94 3.99
C CYS A 128 -7.00 -5.26 4.48
N SER A 129 -7.68 -6.06 5.34
CA SER A 129 -7.06 -7.29 5.84
C SER A 129 -8.02 -8.45 6.16
N LEU A 130 -7.45 -9.65 6.07
CA LEU A 130 -7.97 -10.90 6.64
C LEU A 130 -7.61 -11.07 8.12
N GLU A 131 -6.35 -10.80 8.47
CA GLU A 131 -5.76 -11.07 9.79
C GLU A 131 -5.04 -9.85 10.36
N LYS A 132 -4.28 -10.00 11.46
CA LYS A 132 -3.64 -8.87 12.15
C LYS A 132 -2.17 -9.17 12.46
N ILE A 133 -1.27 -8.42 11.82
CA ILE A 133 0.19 -8.53 11.97
C ILE A 133 0.73 -7.15 12.37
N ILE A 134 1.64 -7.11 13.35
CA ILE A 134 2.46 -5.93 13.69
C ILE A 134 3.85 -6.45 14.11
N ASP A 135 4.89 -6.03 13.39
CA ASP A 135 6.29 -6.12 13.80
C ASP A 135 6.78 -4.70 14.19
N GLN A 136 7.78 -4.60 15.07
CA GLN A 136 8.39 -3.32 15.47
C GLN A 136 9.68 -3.03 14.70
N PHE A 137 9.89 -1.77 14.32
CA PHE A 137 11.07 -1.31 13.56
C PHE A 137 11.57 0.05 14.06
N ASP A 138 12.88 0.28 13.92
CA ASP A 138 13.49 1.59 14.08
C ASP A 138 13.20 2.43 12.82
N THR A 139 12.36 3.47 12.97
CA THR A 139 11.97 4.36 11.87
C THR A 139 11.85 5.82 12.33
N ARG A 140 11.87 6.75 11.36
CA ARG A 140 11.75 8.20 11.62
C ARG A 140 10.31 8.70 11.86
N TYR A 141 9.29 7.85 11.72
CA TYR A 141 7.87 8.28 11.79
C TYR A 141 6.93 7.19 12.32
N TYR A 142 7.06 5.95 11.83
CA TYR A 142 6.26 4.84 12.33
C TYR A 142 6.71 4.44 13.74
N THR A 143 5.76 4.42 14.67
CA THR A 143 5.83 3.75 15.96
C THR A 143 4.46 3.10 16.22
N ASP A 144 4.37 2.16 17.16
CA ASP A 144 3.09 1.56 17.55
C ASP A 144 2.06 2.60 18.03
N GLU A 145 2.51 3.72 18.59
CA GLU A 145 1.66 4.84 19.01
C GLU A 145 1.15 5.66 17.83
N VAL A 146 2.03 5.98 16.88
CA VAL A 146 1.65 6.67 15.63
C VAL A 146 0.71 5.78 14.79
N HIS A 147 0.96 4.47 14.73
CA HIS A 147 0.07 3.49 14.10
C HIS A 147 -1.33 3.53 14.74
N ARG A 148 -1.44 3.48 16.08
CA ARG A 148 -2.73 3.58 16.78
C ARG A 148 -3.41 4.94 16.54
N ALA A 149 -2.64 6.03 16.58
CA ALA A 149 -3.15 7.40 16.39
C ALA A 149 -3.68 7.64 14.97
N ALA A 150 -3.06 7.03 13.95
CA ALA A 150 -3.44 7.21 12.54
C ALA A 150 -4.88 6.79 12.22
N PHE A 151 -5.49 5.90 13.01
CA PHE A 151 -6.91 5.50 12.91
C PHE A 151 -7.88 6.39 13.71
N THR A 152 -7.37 7.40 14.44
CA THR A 152 -8.18 8.33 15.24
C THR A 152 -8.61 9.51 14.36
N LEU A 153 -9.72 9.35 13.64
CA LEU A 153 -10.10 10.27 12.57
C LEU A 153 -10.86 11.50 13.09
N PRO A 154 -10.83 12.64 12.36
CA PRO A 154 -11.67 13.78 12.68
C PRO A 154 -13.16 13.41 12.70
N ALA A 155 -13.92 14.01 13.62
CA ALA A 155 -15.33 13.63 13.86
C ALA A 155 -16.23 13.73 12.61
N PHE A 156 -15.92 14.61 11.65
CA PHE A 156 -16.64 14.69 10.39
C PHE A 156 -16.33 13.52 9.42
N VAL A 157 -15.10 13.00 9.46
CA VAL A 157 -14.69 11.80 8.70
C VAL A 157 -15.37 10.57 9.29
N HIS A 158 -15.31 10.38 10.62
CA HIS A 158 -16.06 9.32 11.30
C HIS A 158 -17.56 9.37 10.98
N LYS A 159 -18.19 10.56 10.98
CA LYS A 159 -19.59 10.70 10.56
C LYS A 159 -19.82 10.23 9.12
N LYS A 160 -19.00 10.64 8.15
CA LYS A 160 -19.12 10.20 6.74
C LYS A 160 -18.90 8.69 6.56
N LEU A 161 -17.93 8.09 7.25
CA LEU A 161 -17.61 6.65 7.16
C LEU A 161 -18.61 5.75 7.90
N ASN A 162 -19.32 6.28 8.90
CA ASN A 162 -20.29 5.55 9.72
C ASN A 162 -21.76 5.79 9.31
N TYR A 163 -22.04 6.64 8.30
CA TYR A 163 -23.40 7.02 7.86
C TYR A 163 -24.15 5.90 7.08
N THR A 164 -23.95 4.63 7.45
CA THR A 164 -24.68 3.47 6.92
C THR A 164 -25.01 2.48 8.04
N LYS A 165 -25.79 2.95 9.01
CA LYS A 165 -26.80 2.16 9.73
C LYS A 165 -28.05 3.03 9.91
N HIS A 166 -29.21 2.47 9.55
CA HIS A 166 -30.54 3.08 9.68
C HIS A 166 -30.82 4.32 8.82
N GLN A 167 -31.07 4.09 7.53
CA GLN A 167 -32.45 4.06 7.02
C GLN A 167 -32.60 2.82 6.13
#